data_AF-A0A895ANH9-F1
#
_entry.id   AF-A0A895ANH9-F1
#
_cell.length_a   1.000
_cell.length_b   1.000
_cell.length_c   1.000
_cell.angle_alpha   90.00
_cell.angle_beta   90.00
_cell.angle_gamma   90.00
#
_symmetry.space_group_name_H-M   'P 1'
#
loop_
_entity.id
_entity.type
_entity.pdbx_description
1 polymer ?
#
loop_
_entity_poly.entity_id
_entity_poly.type
_entity_poly.pdbx_seq_one_letter_code
_entity_poly.pdbx_strand_id
1 'polypeptide(L)' 'MARDATNHIRVTDDTWKQLNNRKEPGDSFNDVIQRLLNSQTDDEGNGSCRTVMAD' A
#
# COMPACT_ATOMS: atom_id res chain seq x y z
N MET A 1 -23.80 0.64 11.78
CA MET A 1 -22.57 0.04 12.33
C MET A 1 -21.64 -0.22 11.16
N ALA A 2 -20.47 0.43 11.12
CA ALA A 2 -19.48 0.15 10.08
C ALA A 2 -18.96 -1.27 10.31
N ARG A 3 -18.97 -2.09 9.27
CA ARG A 3 -18.46 -3.46 9.33
C ARG A 3 -16.93 -3.38 9.32
N ASP A 4 -16.29 -3.82 10.40
CA ASP A 4 -14.85 -4.04 10.43
C ASP A 4 -14.51 -5.10 9.38
N ALA A 5 -14.13 -4.66 8.18
CA ALA A 5 -13.75 -5.56 7.10
C ALA A 5 -12.33 -6.07 7.38
N THR A 6 -12.21 -7.30 7.90
CA THR A 6 -10.91 -7.95 8.08
C THR A 6 -10.30 -8.28 6.72
N ASN A 7 -9.41 -7.41 6.24
CA ASN A 7 -8.71 -7.60 4.98
C ASN A 7 -7.54 -8.59 5.16
N HIS A 8 -7.63 -9.76 4.54
CA HIS A 8 -6.57 -10.76 4.54
C HIS A 8 -5.76 -10.66 3.25
N ILE A 9 -4.58 -10.07 3.34
CA ILE A 9 -3.65 -9.95 2.22
C ILE A 9 -2.72 -11.17 2.21
N ARG A 10 -2.74 -11.92 1.11
CA ARG A 10 -1.80 -13.03 0.89
C ARG A 10 -0.54 -12.48 0.24
N VAL A 11 0.60 -12.66 0.90
CA VAL A 11 1.92 -12.30 0.35
C VAL A 11 2.73 -13.57 0.11
N THR A 12 3.65 -13.51 -0.86
CA THR A 12 4.63 -14.58 -1.10
C THR A 12 5.69 -14.58 0.01
N ASP A 13 6.42 -15.69 0.16
CA ASP A 13 7.44 -15.81 1.22
C ASP A 13 8.58 -14.79 1.05
N ASP A 14 8.97 -14.51 -0.20
CA ASP A 14 9.97 -13.52 -0.54
C ASP A 14 9.53 -12.12 -0.10
N THR A 15 8.31 -11.72 -0.45
CA THR A 15 7.75 -10.43 -0.04
C THR A 15 7.61 -10.35 1.48
N TRP A 16 7.22 -11.44 2.15
CA TRP A 16 7.15 -11.49 3.60
C TRP A 16 8.51 -11.25 4.26
N LYS A 17 9.59 -11.87 3.75
CA LYS A 17 10.96 -11.65 4.24
C LYS A 17 11.41 -10.20 4.04
N GLN A 18 11.14 -9.62 2.86
CA GLN A 18 11.47 -8.23 2.58
C GLN A 18 10.73 -7.25 3.51
N LEU A 19 9.44 -7.48 3.74
CA LEU A 19 8.63 -6.70 4.66
C LEU A 19 9.12 -6.85 6.11
N ASN A 20 9.44 -8.08 6.53
CA ASN A 20 9.93 -8.34 7.88
C ASN A 20 11.30 -7.69 8.15
N ASN A 21 12.18 -7.61 7.15
CA ASN A 21 13.46 -6.89 7.26
C ASN A 21 13.29 -5.37 7.40
N ARG A 22 12.14 -4.81 6.99
CA ARG A 22 11.81 -3.38 7.10
C ARG A 22 11.06 -3.04 8.40
N LYS A 23 10.78 -4.04 9.24
CA LYS A 23 10.12 -3.83 10.54
C LYS A 23 11.10 -3.23 11.53
N GLU A 24 10.63 -2.24 12.28
CA GLU A 24 11.32 -1.68 13.42
C GLU A 24 10.91 -2.43 14.70
N PRO A 25 11.75 -2.47 15.75
CA PRO A 25 11.40 -3.14 17.00
C PRO A 25 10.16 -2.47 17.62
N GLY A 26 9.03 -3.19 17.63
CA GLY A 26 7.74 -2.69 18.10
C GLY A 26 6.69 -2.49 17.01
N ASP A 27 7.06 -2.59 15.74
CA ASP A 27 6.16 -2.38 14.60
C ASP A 27 5.43 -3.68 14.22
N SER A 28 4.12 -3.61 13.93
CA SER A 28 3.36 -4.77 13.46
C SER A 28 3.48 -4.92 11.94
N PHE A 29 3.23 -6.14 11.44
CA PHE A 29 3.24 -6.36 9.99
C PHE A 29 2.24 -5.48 9.25
N ASN A 30 1.09 -5.19 9.88
CA ASN A 30 0.09 -4.28 9.35
C ASN A 30 0.62 -2.84 9.25
N ASP A 31 1.38 -2.35 10.24
CA ASP A 31 1.94 -0.99 10.23
C ASP A 31 2.91 -0.80 9.05
N VAL A 32 3.79 -1.77 8.78
CA VAL A 32 4.66 -1.77 7.59
C VAL A 32 3.85 -1.76 6.29
N ILE A 33 2.80 -2.58 6.17
CA ILE A 33 1.96 -2.62 4.97
C ILE A 33 1.25 -1.28 4.77
N GLN A 34 0.64 -0.72 5.82
CA GLN A 34 -0.05 0.56 5.76
C GLN A 34 0.90 1.69 5.37
N ARG A 35 2.12 1.70 5.91
CA ARG A 35 3.17 2.66 5.52
C ARG A 35 3.49 2.56 4.03
N LEU A 36 3.66 1.34 3.50
CA LEU A 36 3.97 1.12 2.09
C LEU A 36 2.80 1.45 1.13
N LEU A 37 1.56 1.20 1.55
CA LEU A 37 0.37 1.53 0.76
C LEU A 37 0.13 3.05 0.73
N ASN A 38 0.30 3.73 1.87
CA ASN A 38 0.19 5.18 1.93
C ASN A 38 1.29 5.83 1.09
N SER A 39 2.56 5.41 1.24
CA SER A 39 3.67 5.96 0.43
C SER A 39 3.54 5.74 -1.08
N GLN A 40 2.81 4.71 -1.55
CA GLN A 40 2.56 4.52 -2.99
C GLN A 40 1.40 5.37 -3.52
N THR A 41 0.46 5.77 -2.65
CA THR A 41 -0.71 6.56 -3.06
C THR A 41 -0.34 8.03 -3.33
N ASP A 42 0.74 8.53 -2.71
CA ASP A 42 1.20 9.91 -2.85
C ASP A 42 2.16 10.16 -4.04
N ASP A 43 2.57 9.13 -4.79
CA ASP A 43 3.53 9.27 -5.91
C ASP A 43 2.86 9.25 -7.31
N GLU A 44 1.55 9.01 -7.41
CA GLU A 44 0.81 9.07 -8.70
C GLU A 44 0.29 10.48 -9.03
N GLY A 45 1.03 11.51 -8.60
CA GLY A 45 0.74 12.93 -8.83
C GLY A 45 1.55 13.59 -9.94
N ASN A 46 2.19 12.83 -10.85
CA ASN A 46 2.99 13.39 -11.93
C ASN A 46 2.62 12.85 -13.32
N GLY A 47 1.72 13.60 -13.99
CA GLY A 47 1.94 14.00 -15.38
C GLY A 47 1.40 13.10 -16.49
N SER A 48 0.16 13.37 -16.93
CA SER A 48 -0.15 13.73 -18.33
C SER A 48 -1.67 13.73 -18.53
N CYS A 49 -2.34 14.80 -18.09
CA CYS A 49 -3.71 15.07 -18.51
C CYS A 49 -3.71 15.48 -19.99
N ARG A 50 -3.75 14.50 -20.89
CA ARG A 50 -3.89 14.74 -22.32
C ARG A 50 -4.90 13.77 -22.90
N THR A 51 -6.16 14.18 -22.98
CA THR A 51 -7.05 13.87 -24.11
C THR A 51 -8.23 14.83 -24.09
N VAL A 52 -8.34 15.56 -25.19
CA VAL A 52 -9.46 16.40 -25.61
C VAL A 52 -10.72 15.54 -25.81
N MET A 53 -11.90 16.03 -25.44
CA MET A 53 -13.15 15.47 -25.92
C MET A 53 -13.97 16.60 -26.55
N ALA A 54 -13.99 16.55 -27.88
CA ALA A 54 -14.93 17.22 -28.76
C ALA A 54 -16.09 16.26 -29.00
N ASP A 55 -17.32 16.72 -28.76
CA ASP A 55 -18.43 16.81 -29.74
C ASP A 55 -19.58 17.59 -29.05
#